data_AF-A0A451ALD2-F1
#
_entry.id   AF-A0A451ALD2-F1
#
_cell.length_a   1.000
_cell.length_b   1.000
_cell.length_c   1.000
_cell.angle_alpha   90.00
_cell.angle_beta   90.00
_cell.angle_gamma   90.00
#
_symmetry.space_group_name_H-M   'P 1'
#
loop_
_entity.id
_entity.type
_entity.pdbx_description
1 polymer ?
#
loop_
_entity_poly.entity_id
_entity_poly.type
_entity_poly.pdbx_seq_one_letter_code
_entity_poly.pdbx_strand_id
1 'polypeptide(L)'
;GSEKIIKRGVTKRTFKATPVGNRTVLIEVLVQRVQCSECASIRQVDIPFASPGRSYTKRFERYALGLSRHMTIQAVANHLGVGWDMIKDIQARYLQHCFDKPKLCNLKRIAIDEIYLGGRSGYLTIV
;
A
#
# COMPACT_ATOMS: atom_id res chain seq x y z
N GLY A 1 -16.12 -21.55 -3.96
CA GLY A 1 -15.03 -22.01 -3.08
C GLY A 1 -14.80 -23.48 -3.33
N SER A 2 -13.57 -23.98 -3.20
CA SER A 2 -13.31 -25.43 -3.35
C SER A 2 -13.86 -26.17 -2.13
N GLU A 3 -14.51 -27.32 -2.34
CA GLU A 3 -15.03 -28.19 -1.28
C GLU A 3 -13.90 -28.80 -0.42
N LYS A 4 -12.66 -28.73 -0.89
CA LYS A 4 -11.46 -29.34 -0.30
C LYS A 4 -10.75 -28.43 0.71
N ILE A 5 -11.51 -27.62 1.45
CA ILE A 5 -10.98 -26.60 2.36
C ILE A 5 -11.45 -26.86 3.79
N ILE A 6 -10.49 -27.03 4.70
CA ILE A 6 -10.74 -27.27 6.14
C ILE A 6 -10.37 -26.02 6.94
N LYS A 7 -11.19 -25.64 7.92
CA LYS A 7 -10.89 -24.52 8.84
C LYS A 7 -9.76 -24.91 9.79
N ARG A 8 -8.75 -24.04 9.94
CA ARG A 8 -7.57 -24.26 10.81
C ARG A 8 -7.32 -23.08 11.76
N GLY A 9 -8.31 -22.77 12.59
CA GLY A 9 -8.25 -21.68 13.58
C GLY A 9 -8.30 -20.28 12.97
N VAL A 10 -8.10 -19.26 13.81
CA VAL A 10 -8.19 -17.85 13.44
C VAL A 10 -6.93 -17.10 13.82
N THR A 11 -6.67 -15.97 13.15
CA THR A 11 -5.61 -15.04 13.51
C THR A 11 -6.20 -13.65 13.67
N LYS A 12 -6.00 -13.03 14.84
CA LYS A 12 -6.39 -11.64 15.06
C LYS A 12 -5.50 -10.74 14.22
N ARG A 13 -6.10 -9.87 13.41
CA ARG A 13 -5.41 -8.83 12.66
C ARG A 13 -6.05 -7.48 12.94
N THR A 14 -5.21 -6.47 13.07
CA THR A 14 -5.63 -5.08 13.31
C THR A 14 -5.24 -4.24 12.10
N PHE A 15 -6.19 -3.47 11.57
CA PHE A 15 -6.03 -2.63 10.40
C PHE A 15 -6.29 -1.17 10.72
N LYS A 16 -5.42 -0.28 10.26
CA LYS A 16 -5.67 1.16 10.28
C LYS A 16 -6.70 1.52 9.21
N ALA A 17 -7.76 2.20 9.63
CA ALA A 17 -8.79 2.73 8.75
C ALA A 17 -8.65 4.26 8.63
N THR A 18 -9.38 4.83 7.67
CA THR A 18 -9.45 6.28 7.50
C THR A 18 -9.89 6.94 8.81
N PRO A 19 -9.18 7.97 9.29
CA PRO A 19 -9.53 8.64 10.53
C PRO A 19 -10.91 9.30 10.44
N VAL A 20 -11.57 9.43 11.59
CA VAL A 20 -12.82 10.17 11.72
C VAL A 20 -12.51 11.45 12.51
N GLY A 21 -12.54 12.59 11.81
CA GLY A 21 -11.94 13.82 12.31
C GLY A 21 -10.45 13.60 12.63
N ASN A 22 -10.04 13.96 13.84
CA ASN A 22 -8.66 13.80 14.32
C ASN A 22 -8.42 12.48 15.07
N ARG A 23 -9.37 11.53 15.02
CA ARG A 23 -9.25 10.26 15.73
C ARG A 23 -8.81 9.14 14.80
N THR A 24 -7.74 8.44 15.18
CA THR A 24 -7.30 7.20 14.54
C THR A 24 -8.36 6.11 14.71
N VAL A 25 -8.69 5.42 13.62
CA VAL A 25 -9.65 4.31 13.62
C VAL A 25 -8.91 3.01 13.34
N LEU A 26 -9.15 2.00 14.17
CA LEU A 26 -8.61 0.65 14.01
C LEU A 26 -9.76 -0.34 13.82
N ILE A 27 -9.57 -1.29 12.90
CA ILE A 27 -10.50 -2.39 12.66
C ILE A 27 -9.80 -3.67 13.10
N GLU A 28 -10.35 -4.36 14.09
CA GLU A 28 -9.87 -5.66 14.52
C GLU A 28 -10.75 -6.77 13.94
N VAL A 29 -10.12 -7.74 13.28
CA VAL A 29 -10.82 -8.87 12.66
C VAL A 29 -10.14 -10.17 13.02
N LEU A 30 -10.94 -11.18 13.35
CA LEU A 30 -10.51 -12.56 13.44
C LEU A 30 -10.52 -13.17 12.03
N VAL A 31 -9.34 -13.32 11.45
CA VAL A 31 -9.17 -13.81 10.08
C VAL A 31 -9.08 -15.33 10.12
N GLN A 32 -10.01 -16.01 9.45
CA GLN A 32 -10.00 -17.46 9.33
C GLN A 32 -8.75 -17.93 8.57
N ARG A 33 -8.07 -18.93 9.12
CA ARG A 33 -7.05 -19.71 8.41
C ARG A 33 -7.69 -20.96 7.85
N VAL A 34 -7.34 -21.31 6.63
CA VAL A 34 -7.86 -22.48 5.93
C VAL A 34 -6.72 -23.34 5.42
N GLN A 35 -6.92 -24.65 5.44
CA GLN A 35 -5.99 -25.64 4.93
C GLN A 35 -6.60 -26.35 3.72
N CYS A 36 -5.82 -26.51 2.65
CA CYS A 36 -6.17 -27.38 1.53
C CYS A 36 -6.04 -28.84 1.98
N SER A 37 -7.08 -29.67 1.78
CA SER A 37 -7.04 -31.07 2.16
C SER A 37 -6.14 -31.93 1.25
N GLU A 38 -5.83 -31.49 0.04
CA GLU A 38 -5.00 -32.26 -0.91
C GLU A 38 -3.51 -32.01 -0.74
N CYS A 39 -3.10 -30.74 -0.63
CA CYS A 39 -1.68 -30.36 -0.57
C CYS A 39 -1.24 -29.87 0.82
N ALA A 40 -2.12 -29.94 1.82
CA ALA A 40 -1.89 -29.49 3.19
C ALA A 40 -1.48 -28.00 3.38
N SER A 41 -1.47 -27.19 2.31
CA SER A 41 -1.08 -25.77 2.40
C SER A 41 -2.07 -24.96 3.25
N ILE A 42 -1.55 -24.09 4.10
CA ILE A 42 -2.34 -23.23 4.99
C ILE A 42 -2.32 -21.80 4.48
N ARG A 43 -3.48 -21.16 4.37
CA ARG A 43 -3.60 -19.76 3.91
C ARG A 43 -4.59 -19.00 4.80
N GLN A 44 -4.44 -17.69 4.89
CA GLN A 44 -5.48 -16.82 5.44
C GLN A 44 -6.53 -16.56 4.35
N VAL A 45 -7.80 -16.50 4.73
CA VAL A 45 -8.87 -16.05 3.83
C VAL A 45 -8.60 -14.61 3.41
N ASP A 46 -8.91 -14.28 2.16
CA ASP A 46 -8.74 -12.94 1.62
C ASP A 46 -9.60 -11.91 2.38
N ILE A 47 -9.06 -10.71 2.54
CA ILE A 47 -9.71 -9.63 3.27
C ILE A 47 -10.04 -8.53 2.26
N PRO A 48 -11.30 -8.38 1.82
CA PRO A 48 -11.63 -7.59 0.64
C PRO A 48 -11.26 -6.10 0.79
N PHE A 49 -11.26 -5.58 2.02
CA PHE A 49 -10.98 -4.18 2.32
C PHE A 49 -9.49 -3.85 2.56
N ALA A 50 -8.59 -4.84 2.58
CA ALA A 50 -7.16 -4.64 2.84
C ALA A 50 -6.31 -5.38 1.79
N SER A 51 -5.16 -4.82 1.42
CA SER A 51 -4.23 -5.49 0.52
C SER A 51 -3.48 -6.61 1.27
N PRO A 52 -3.14 -7.74 0.63
CA PRO A 52 -2.40 -8.83 1.26
C PRO A 52 -1.11 -8.34 1.96
N GLY A 53 -0.86 -8.84 3.17
CA GLY A 53 0.31 -8.47 3.97
C GLY A 53 0.27 -7.05 4.57
N ARG A 54 -0.74 -6.23 4.31
CA ARG A 54 -0.82 -4.85 4.83
C ARG A 54 -1.64 -4.76 6.11
N SER A 55 -1.31 -3.79 6.95
CA SER A 55 -1.95 -3.50 8.24
C SER A 55 -2.84 -2.26 8.20
N TYR A 56 -3.32 -1.89 7.01
CA TYR A 56 -4.22 -0.78 6.76
C TYR A 56 -5.21 -1.12 5.65
N THR A 57 -6.32 -0.39 5.61
CA THR A 57 -7.35 -0.59 4.59
C THR A 57 -6.96 0.08 3.27
N LYS A 58 -7.54 -0.39 2.16
CA LYS A 58 -7.42 0.24 0.84
C LYS A 58 -7.92 1.70 0.86
N ARG A 59 -8.92 2.01 1.71
CA ARG A 59 -9.43 3.38 1.88
C ARG A 59 -8.45 4.28 2.62
N PHE A 60 -7.76 3.75 3.64
CA PHE A 60 -6.68 4.47 4.31
C PHE A 60 -5.55 4.81 3.33
N GLU A 61 -5.12 3.85 2.51
CA GLU A 61 -4.09 4.05 1.48
C GLU A 61 -4.47 5.17 0.50
N ARG A 62 -5.70 5.14 -0.04
CA ARG A 62 -6.21 6.21 -0.92
C ARG A 62 -6.23 7.58 -0.24
N TYR A 63 -6.59 7.64 1.04
CA TYR A 63 -6.60 8.89 1.79
C TYR A 63 -5.18 9.44 2.00
N ALA A 64 -4.23 8.59 2.39
CA ALA A 64 -2.83 8.96 2.55
C ALA A 64 -2.22 9.50 1.23
N LEU A 65 -2.55 8.88 0.09
CA LEU A 65 -2.13 9.35 -1.23
C LEU A 65 -2.76 10.70 -1.59
N GLY A 66 -4.03 10.92 -1.25
CA GLY A 66 -4.68 12.22 -1.44
C GLY A 66 -4.00 13.36 -0.67
N LEU A 67 -3.65 13.12 0.59
CA LEU A 67 -2.91 14.08 1.42
C LEU A 67 -1.49 14.33 0.88
N SER A 68 -0.83 13.27 0.40
CA SER A 68 0.53 13.33 -0.15
C SER A 68 0.68 14.28 -1.34
N ARG A 69 -0.41 14.65 -2.00
CA ARG A 69 -0.41 15.66 -3.08
C ARG A 69 -0.19 17.09 -2.57
N HIS A 70 -0.38 17.33 -1.28
CA HIS A 70 -0.40 18.68 -0.68
C HIS A 70 0.50 18.79 0.56
N MET A 71 1.06 17.68 1.03
CA MET A 71 1.79 17.58 2.31
C MET A 71 3.04 16.72 2.15
N THR A 72 4.06 17.01 2.95
CA THR A 72 5.28 16.17 3.01
C THR A 72 4.97 14.81 3.61
N ILE A 73 5.80 13.80 3.33
CA ILE A 73 5.68 12.45 3.90
C ILE A 73 5.57 12.51 5.43
N GLN A 74 6.41 13.33 6.07
CA GLN A 74 6.39 13.51 7.53
C GLN A 74 5.10 14.15 8.03
N ALA A 75 4.59 15.17 7.34
CA ALA A 75 3.35 15.82 7.74
C ALA A 75 2.14 14.87 7.61
N VAL A 76 2.09 14.06 6.53
CA VAL A 76 1.06 13.02 6.37
C VAL A 76 1.18 11.95 7.45
N ALA A 77 2.40 11.50 7.76
CA ALA A 77 2.66 10.51 8.80
C ALA A 77 2.17 10.99 10.17
N ASN A 78 2.49 12.24 10.52
CA ASN A 78 2.05 12.88 11.75
C ASN A 78 0.52 13.03 11.79
N HIS A 79 -0.09 13.52 10.69
CA HIS A 79 -1.54 13.70 10.57
C HIS A 79 -2.31 12.37 10.73
N LEU A 80 -1.79 11.28 10.19
CA LEU A 80 -2.42 9.96 10.24
C LEU A 80 -2.01 9.13 11.47
N GLY A 81 -1.10 9.63 12.30
CA GLY A 81 -0.58 8.90 13.46
C GLY A 81 0.14 7.60 13.07
N VAL A 82 0.92 7.62 11.99
CA VAL A 82 1.67 6.45 11.51
C VAL A 82 3.16 6.77 11.32
N GLY A 83 3.97 5.72 11.18
CA GLY A 83 5.39 5.88 10.89
C GLY A 83 5.62 6.46 9.49
N TRP A 84 6.68 7.26 9.36
CA TRP A 84 7.11 7.87 8.10
C TRP A 84 7.31 6.83 6.99
N ASP A 85 7.95 5.70 7.30
CA ASP A 85 8.20 4.60 6.35
C ASP A 85 6.91 4.00 5.77
N MET A 86 5.82 3.99 6.55
CA MET A 86 4.54 3.49 6.06
C MET A 86 3.98 4.39 4.94
N ILE A 87 4.08 5.72 5.10
CA ILE A 87 3.65 6.66 4.08
C ILE A 87 4.58 6.62 2.87
N LYS A 88 5.89 6.53 3.09
CA LYS A 88 6.87 6.37 2.02
C LYS A 88 6.63 5.11 1.20
N ASP A 89 6.39 3.97 1.83
CA ASP A 89 6.07 2.68 1.18
C ASP A 89 4.75 2.76 0.39
N ILE A 90 3.73 3.44 0.92
CA ILE A 90 2.49 3.71 0.18
C ILE A 90 2.76 4.53 -1.08
N GLN A 91 3.52 5.63 -0.98
CA GLN A 91 3.85 6.48 -2.13
C GLN A 91 4.69 5.72 -3.16
N ALA A 92 5.73 5.01 -2.71
CA ALA A 92 6.62 4.25 -3.59
C ALA A 92 5.85 3.22 -4.42
N ARG A 93 4.97 2.44 -3.78
CA ARG A 93 4.14 1.47 -4.51
C ARG A 93 3.14 2.11 -5.46
N TYR A 94 2.56 3.24 -5.08
CA TYR A 94 1.65 3.96 -5.96
C TYR A 94 2.38 4.45 -7.22
N LEU A 95 3.57 5.04 -7.04
CA LEU A 95 4.41 5.47 -8.15
C LEU A 95 4.82 4.28 -9.03
N GLN A 96 5.25 3.19 -8.41
CA GLN A 96 5.59 1.95 -9.09
C GLN A 96 4.39 1.45 -9.94
N HIS A 97 3.20 1.39 -9.35
CA HIS A 97 2.00 0.95 -10.05
C HIS A 97 1.61 1.86 -11.22
N CYS A 98 1.77 3.17 -11.07
CA CYS A 98 1.37 4.15 -12.09
C CYS A 98 2.40 4.31 -13.21
N PHE A 99 3.69 4.15 -12.91
CA PHE A 99 4.77 4.59 -13.79
C PHE A 99 5.76 3.48 -14.19
N ASP A 100 5.67 2.25 -13.67
CA ASP A 100 6.61 1.16 -14.03
C ASP A 100 6.59 0.78 -15.52
N LYS A 101 5.48 1.04 -16.21
CA LYS A 101 5.28 0.60 -17.60
C LYS A 101 4.70 1.74 -18.44
N PRO A 102 5.51 2.75 -18.80
CA PRO A 102 5.07 3.79 -19.70
C PRO A 102 4.66 3.18 -21.04
N LYS A 103 3.58 3.70 -21.64
CA LYS A 103 3.13 3.25 -22.96
C LYS A 103 4.04 3.85 -24.02
N LEU A 104 4.90 3.02 -24.62
CA LEU A 104 5.83 3.44 -25.67
C LEU A 104 5.33 3.14 -27.10
N CYS A 105 4.14 2.53 -27.23
CA CYS A 105 3.57 2.22 -28.53
C CYS A 105 3.26 3.53 -29.29
N ASN A 106 3.84 3.69 -30.48
CA ASN A 106 3.78 4.87 -31.35
C ASN A 106 4.54 6.12 -30.86
N LEU A 107 5.47 5.97 -29.92
CA LEU A 107 6.33 7.07 -29.50
C LEU A 107 7.29 7.50 -30.62
N LYS A 108 7.26 8.78 -31.01
CA LYS A 108 8.14 9.34 -32.06
C LYS A 108 9.34 10.13 -31.53
N ARG A 109 9.25 10.65 -30.31
CA ARG A 109 10.26 11.50 -29.67
C ARG A 109 10.24 11.24 -28.17
N ILE A 110 11.41 11.26 -27.55
CA ILE A 110 11.61 11.21 -26.09
C ILE A 110 12.28 12.53 -25.70
N ALA A 111 11.81 13.14 -24.61
CA ALA A 111 12.48 14.27 -24.00
C ALA A 111 13.23 13.74 -22.77
N ILE A 112 14.46 14.19 -22.60
CA ILE A 112 15.28 13.85 -21.43
C ILE A 112 15.50 15.16 -20.69
N ASP A 113 15.20 15.18 -19.41
CA ASP A 113 15.43 16.31 -18.53
C ASP A 113 16.29 15.90 -17.34
N GLU A 114 16.96 16.88 -16.72
CA GLU A 114 17.83 16.65 -15.58
C GLU A 114 17.50 17.63 -14.45
N ILE A 115 17.11 17.09 -13.30
CA ILE A 115 16.78 17.87 -12.12
C ILE A 115 17.92 17.78 -11.11
N TYR A 116 18.51 18.92 -10.75
CA TYR A 116 19.46 18.99 -9.65
C TYR A 116 18.76 18.95 -8.29
N LEU A 117 19.07 17.94 -7.48
CA LEU A 117 18.46 17.71 -6.16
C LEU A 117 19.34 18.18 -4.99
N GLY A 118 20.47 18.83 -5.27
CA GLY A 118 21.41 19.36 -4.26
C GLY A 118 22.66 18.50 -4.07
N GLY A 119 23.64 19.04 -3.33
CA GLY A 119 25.02 18.51 -3.30
C GLY A 119 25.18 17.06 -2.82
N ARG A 120 24.26 16.54 -2.01
CA ARG A 120 24.29 15.14 -1.54
C ARG A 120 23.61 14.16 -2.49
N SER A 121 22.62 14.63 -3.25
CA SER A 121 21.77 13.80 -4.11
C SER A 121 22.15 13.89 -5.59
N GLY A 122 22.89 14.93 -5.99
CA GLY A 122 23.34 15.14 -7.35
C GLY A 122 22.20 15.47 -8.30
N TYR A 123 22.28 14.93 -9.51
CA TYR A 123 21.29 15.12 -10.56
C TYR A 123 20.43 13.86 -10.74
N LEU A 124 19.16 14.08 -11.07
CA LEU A 124 18.20 13.05 -11.41
C LEU A 124 17.79 13.22 -12.87
N THR A 125 18.12 12.25 -13.71
CA THR A 125 17.63 12.20 -15.09
C THR A 125 16.20 11.66 -15.12
N ILE A 126 15.32 12.37 -15.82
CA ILE A 126 13.93 12.00 -16.07
C ILE A 126 13.77 11.79 -17.57
N VAL A 127 13.14 10.67 -17.95
CA VAL A 127 12.95 10.21 -19.34
C VAL A 127 11.48 9.93 -19.60
#